data_AF-A0AA42BS17-F1
#
_entry.id   AF-A0AA42BS17-F1
#
_cell.length_a   1.000
_cell.length_b   1.000
_cell.length_c   1.000
_cell.angle_alpha   90.00
_cell.angle_beta   90.00
_cell.angle_gamma   90.00
#
_symmetry.space_group_name_H-M   'P 1'
#
loop_
_entity.id
_entity.type
_entity.pdbx_description
1 polymer ?
#
loop_
_entity_poly.entity_id
_entity_poly.type
_entity_poly.pdbx_seq_one_letter_code
_entity_poly.pdbx_strand_id
1 'polypeptide(L)'
;MDDRLLAHLRIVIVTKMRNHESFSLSWIVDANQGSGRETLWVHPSIPLRFRFYGSRPPAINRAWIDQMMTAAHRGDLRIMPEPPGEPEG
;
A
#
# COMPACT_ATOMS: atom_id res chain seq x y z
N MET A 1 2.53 10.01 -3.96
CA MET A 1 1.67 8.82 -4.08
C MET A 1 0.40 9.21 -4.83
N ASP A 2 0.10 8.52 -5.92
CA ASP A 2 -1.14 8.71 -6.67
C ASP A 2 -2.30 7.89 -6.10
N ASP A 3 -3.51 8.17 -6.60
CA ASP A 3 -4.74 7.49 -6.17
C ASP A 3 -4.75 5.99 -6.51
N ARG A 4 -4.07 5.57 -7.59
CA ARG A 4 -4.02 4.17 -8.00
C ARG A 4 -3.25 3.36 -6.98
N LEU A 5 -2.02 3.76 -6.65
CA LEU A 5 -1.23 3.14 -5.59
C LEU A 5 -1.97 3.19 -4.24
N LEU A 6 -2.58 4.32 -3.90
CA LEU A 6 -3.34 4.47 -2.65
C LEU A 6 -4.52 3.48 -2.56
N ALA A 7 -5.20 3.19 -3.67
CA ALA A 7 -6.32 2.25 -3.68
C ALA A 7 -5.86 0.83 -3.34
N HIS A 8 -4.73 0.40 -3.88
CA HIS A 8 -4.18 -0.93 -3.60
C HIS A 8 -3.61 -1.02 -2.18
N LEU A 9 -2.86 -0.01 -1.73
CA LEU A 9 -2.37 0.08 -0.35
C LEU A 9 -3.53 0.06 0.65
N ARG A 10 -4.62 0.77 0.38
CA ARG A 10 -5.83 0.76 1.22
C ARG A 10 -6.35 -0.65 1.43
N ILE A 11 -6.43 -1.46 0.38
CA ILE A 11 -6.94 -2.84 0.46
C ILE A 11 -6.03 -3.69 1.36
N VAL A 12 -4.71 -3.62 1.14
CA VAL A 12 -3.71 -4.37 1.92
C VAL A 12 -3.73 -3.95 3.38
N ILE A 13 -3.68 -2.64 3.64
CA ILE A 13 -3.68 -2.06 4.99
C ILE A 13 -4.95 -2.45 5.74
N VAL A 14 -6.13 -2.27 5.13
CA VAL A 14 -7.41 -2.63 5.77
C VAL A 14 -7.46 -4.13 6.06
N THR A 15 -6.96 -4.97 5.16
CA THR A 15 -6.89 -6.42 5.39
C THR A 15 -6.04 -6.76 6.62
N LYS A 16 -4.82 -6.21 6.73
CA LYS A 16 -3.96 -6.45 7.91
C LYS A 16 -4.58 -5.93 9.20
N MET A 17 -5.19 -4.74 9.17
CA MET A 17 -5.87 -4.16 10.33
C MET A 17 -7.02 -5.04 10.81
N ARG A 18 -7.82 -5.61 9.90
CA ARG A 18 -8.92 -6.54 10.24
C ARG A 18 -8.43 -7.86 10.83
N ASN A 19 -7.23 -8.29 10.47
CA ASN A 19 -6.58 -9.47 11.05
C ASN A 19 -5.87 -9.18 12.38
N HIS A 20 -5.99 -7.95 12.91
CA HIS A 20 -5.25 -7.49 14.10
C HIS A 20 -3.72 -7.59 13.96
N GLU A 21 -3.21 -7.50 12.73
CA GLU A 21 -1.77 -7.52 12.46
C GLU A 21 -1.21 -6.10 12.48
N SER A 22 -0.23 -5.86 13.35
CA SER A 22 0.60 -4.65 13.28
C SER A 22 1.68 -4.80 12.22
N PHE A 23 2.03 -3.72 11.54
CA PHE A 23 3.02 -3.74 10.46
C PHE A 23 3.70 -2.37 10.32
N SER A 24 4.88 -2.35 9.72
CA SER A 24 5.51 -1.16 9.20
C SER A 24 5.13 -0.94 7.73
N LEU A 25 4.96 0.32 7.33
CA LEU A 25 4.84 0.76 5.95
C LEU A 25 6.10 1.53 5.59
N SER A 26 6.85 1.07 4.60
CA SER A 26 8.12 1.67 4.18
C SER A 26 8.07 2.14 2.72
N TRP A 27 8.64 3.32 2.45
CA TRP A 27 8.79 3.85 1.10
C TRP A 27 10.10 4.61 0.92
N ILE A 28 10.55 4.67 -0.34
CA ILE A 28 11.70 5.48 -0.71
C ILE A 28 11.24 6.93 -0.84
N VAL A 29 12.03 7.85 -0.28
CA VAL A 29 11.82 9.29 -0.43
C VAL A 29 12.61 9.75 -1.64
N ASP A 30 11.95 10.46 -2.55
CA ASP A 30 12.59 10.97 -3.76
C ASP A 30 13.76 11.92 -3.42
N ALA A 31 14.74 12.00 -4.32
CA ALA A 31 15.94 12.80 -4.08
C ALA A 31 15.63 14.31 -3.89
N ASN A 32 14.55 14.80 -4.51
CA ASN A 32 14.06 16.17 -4.35
C ASN A 32 13.47 16.47 -2.96
N GLN A 33 13.21 15.43 -2.15
CA GLN A 33 12.65 15.52 -0.81
C GLN A 33 13.65 15.15 0.30
N GLY A 34 14.94 14.99 -0.05
CA GLY A 34 16.01 14.70 0.90
C GLY A 34 16.64 13.30 0.76
N SER A 35 16.08 12.44 -0.11
CA SER A 35 16.52 11.05 -0.33
C SER A 35 16.44 10.16 0.91
N GLY A 36 16.40 8.84 0.70
CA GLY A 36 16.44 7.84 1.77
C GLY A 36 15.16 7.02 1.87
N ARG A 37 14.84 6.58 3.09
CA ARG A 37 13.72 5.68 3.37
C ARG A 37 12.94 6.16 4.58
N GLU A 38 11.64 6.31 4.42
CA GLU A 38 10.70 6.52 5.51
C GLU A 38 10.01 5.21 5.87
N THR A 39 9.75 5.03 7.16
CA THR A 39 9.02 3.88 7.70
C THR A 39 8.03 4.35 8.75
N LEU A 40 6.76 4.03 8.56
CA LEU A 40 5.68 4.27 9.51
C LEU A 40 5.28 2.97 10.20
N TRP A 41 5.18 2.96 11.54
CA TRP A 41 4.56 1.85 12.27
C TRP A 41 3.04 2.04 12.38
N VAL A 42 2.29 0.98 12.08
CA VAL A 42 0.83 0.98 12.07
C VAL A 42 0.29 -0.10 13.00
N HIS A 43 -0.60 0.29 13.91
CA HIS A 43 -1.27 -0.59 14.86
C HIS A 43 -2.79 -0.61 14.60
N PRO A 44 -3.48 -1.77 14.70
CA PRO A 44 -4.93 -1.92 14.46
C PRO A 44 -5.86 -0.95 15.18
N SER A 45 -5.42 -0.40 16.31
CA SER A 45 -6.24 0.49 17.16
C SER A 45 -6.24 1.96 16.75
N ILE A 46 -5.47 2.36 15.73
CA ILE A 46 -5.39 3.77 15.31
C ILE A 46 -6.41 4.08 14.20
N PRO A 47 -7.01 5.28 14.19
CA PRO A 47 -7.79 5.71 13.04
C PRO A 47 -6.89 5.91 11.82
N LEU A 48 -7.29 5.36 10.67
CA LEU A 48 -6.66 5.59 9.38
C LEU A 48 -7.62 6.29 8.43
N ARG A 49 -7.13 7.30 7.73
CA ARG A 49 -7.90 8.06 6.73
C ARG A 49 -7.21 7.99 5.38
N PHE A 50 -7.95 7.52 4.38
CA PHE A 50 -7.52 7.52 2.98
C PHE A 50 -8.20 8.68 2.26
N ARG A 51 -7.42 9.55 1.62
CA ARG A 51 -7.94 10.68 0.83
C ARG A 51 -7.55 10.48 -0.63
N PHE A 52 -8.56 10.36 -1.48
CA PHE A 52 -8.42 10.30 -2.93
C PHE A 52 -8.77 11.66 -3.54
N TYR A 53 -8.13 12.01 -4.66
CA TYR A 53 -8.36 13.28 -5.35
C TYR A 53 -9.18 13.12 -6.65
N GLY A 54 -9.23 11.92 -7.21
CA GLY A 54 -10.00 11.57 -8.40
C GLY A 54 -11.48 11.33 -8.11
N SER A 55 -12.33 11.55 -9.12
CA SER A 55 -13.78 11.34 -9.04
C SER A 55 -14.22 9.90 -9.30
N ARG A 56 -13.37 9.09 -9.95
CA ARG A 56 -13.66 7.68 -10.28
C ARG A 56 -12.73 6.76 -9.48
N PRO A 57 -13.24 5.64 -8.92
CA PRO A 57 -12.40 4.63 -8.30
C PRO A 57 -11.34 4.09 -9.29
N PRO A 58 -10.06 3.99 -8.90
CA PRO A 58 -9.04 3.35 -9.74
C PRO A 58 -9.34 1.87 -9.96
N ALA A 59 -9.06 1.37 -11.17
CA ALA A 59 -9.12 -0.07 -11.46
C ALA A 59 -8.08 -0.83 -10.61
N ILE A 60 -8.48 -1.99 -10.08
CA ILE A 60 -7.66 -2.78 -9.16
C ILE A 60 -6.91 -3.88 -9.90
N ASN A 61 -5.60 -3.93 -9.70
CA ASN A 61 -4.69 -4.97 -10.11
C ASN A 61 -4.48 -5.96 -8.94
N ARG A 62 -5.02 -7.17 -9.08
CA ARG A 62 -4.95 -8.20 -8.03
C ARG A 62 -3.53 -8.70 -7.78
N ALA A 63 -2.76 -8.89 -8.83
CA ALA A 63 -1.36 -9.31 -8.73
C ALA A 63 -0.53 -8.32 -7.89
N TRP A 64 -0.86 -7.02 -7.96
CA TRP A 64 -0.21 -6.02 -7.12
C TRP A 64 -0.55 -6.18 -5.63
N ILE A 65 -1.83 -6.41 -5.32
CA ILE A 65 -2.28 -6.68 -3.94
C ILE A 65 -1.58 -7.92 -3.39
N ASP A 66 -1.52 -9.00 -4.16
CA ASP A 66 -0.92 -10.26 -3.74
C ASP A 66 0.58 -10.11 -3.47
N GLN A 67 1.30 -9.36 -4.31
CA GLN A 67 2.71 -9.05 -4.07
C GLN A 67 2.91 -8.20 -2.81
N MET A 68 2.06 -7.19 -2.59
CA MET A 68 2.11 -6.37 -1.38
C MET A 68 1.77 -7.15 -0.11
N MET A 69 0.75 -8.02 -0.14
CA MET A 69 0.40 -8.91 0.96
C MET A 69 1.55 -9.87 1.27
N THR A 70 2.17 -10.45 0.23
CA THR A 70 3.32 -11.33 0.36
C THR A 70 4.51 -10.61 0.98
N ALA A 71 4.82 -9.38 0.54
CA ALA A 71 5.88 -8.57 1.14
C ALA A 71 5.59 -8.26 2.62
N ALA A 72 4.34 -7.95 2.94
CA ALA A 72 3.90 -7.61 4.29
C ALA A 72 3.78 -8.81 5.24
N HIS A 73 4.01 -10.05 4.80
CA HIS A 73 3.99 -11.23 5.69
C HIS A 73 5.00 -11.14 6.84
N ARG A 74 6.17 -10.51 6.59
CA ARG A 74 7.19 -10.31 7.64
C ARG A 74 6.98 -9.03 8.46
N GLY A 75 5.81 -8.42 8.32
CA GLY A 75 5.43 -7.20 9.03
C GLY A 75 5.91 -5.90 8.39
N ASP A 76 6.57 -5.92 7.22
CA ASP A 76 7.01 -4.70 6.51
C ASP A 76 6.34 -4.61 5.12
N LEU A 77 5.28 -3.82 5.02
CA LEU A 77 4.65 -3.45 3.76
C LEU A 77 5.51 -2.42 3.05
N ARG A 78 5.94 -2.72 1.82
CA ARG A 78 6.72 -1.80 0.99
C ARG A 78 5.92 -1.32 -0.20
N ILE A 79 6.04 -0.03 -0.50
CA ILE A 79 5.58 0.50 -1.78
C ILE A 79 6.49 -0.08 -2.88
N MET A 80 5.86 -0.63 -3.91
CA MET A 80 6.53 -1.26 -5.04
C MET A 80 5.84 -0.86 -6.35
N PRO A 81 6.55 -0.89 -7.49
CA PRO A 81 5.95 -0.63 -8.79
C PRO A 81 4.80 -1.58 -9.09
N GLU A 82 3.84 -1.10 -9.89
CA GLU A 82 2.75 -1.95 -10.36
C GLU A 82 3.28 -3.07 -11.27
N PRO A 83 2.96 -4.35 -10.97
CA PRO A 83 3.27 -5.45 -11.87
C PRO A 83 2.37 -5.40 -13.12
N PRO A 84 2.80 -6.02 -14.24
CA PRO A 84 1.90 -6.21 -15.38
C PRO A 84 0.59 -6.83 -14.92
N GLY A 85 -0.54 -6.20 -15.27
CA GLY A 85 -1.85 -6.77 -14.96
C GLY A 85 -1.97 -8.14 -15.64
N GLU A 86 -2.61 -9.10 -14.97
CA GLU A 86 -3.06 -10.29 -15.67
C GLU A 86 -3.94 -9.86 -16.85
N PRO A 87 -3.75 -10.44 -18.05
CA PRO A 87 -4.67 -10.17 -19.14
C PRO A 87 -6.08 -10.52 -18.65
N GLU A 88 -7.01 -9.57 -18.76
CA GLU A 88 -8.43 -9.83 -18.53
C GLU A 88 -8.82 -10.97 -19.49
N GLY A 89 -9.03 -12.17 -18.93
CA GLY A 89 -9.46 -13.35 -19.67
C GLY A 89 -10.89 -13.25 -20.15
#